data_AF-Q4STG3-F1
#
_entry.id   AF-Q4STG3-F1
#
_cell.length_a   1.000
_cell.length_b   1.000
_cell.length_c   1.000
_cell.angle_alpha   90.00
_cell.angle_beta   90.00
_cell.angle_gamma   90.00
#
_symmetry.space_group_name_H-M   'P 1'
#
loop_
_entity.id
_entity.type
_entity.pdbx_description
1 polymer ?
#
loop_
_entity_poly.entity_id
_entity_poly.type
_entity_poly.pdbx_seq_one_letter_code
_entity_poly.pdbx_strand_id
1 'polypeptide(L)'
;IVDLDNKRNRNREALSALKNEMPDTEKVKVCFGNIFIKLPKLKTTEMIHKDQKQLDEEIKALHKGLRAKVNHLNEIQGAFSQRFKTFGRRSFSS
;
A
#
# COMPACT_ATOMS: atom_id res chain seq x y z
N ILE A 1 2.29 -5.48 -2.36
CA ILE A 1 1.23 -5.12 -1.37
C ILE A 1 1.51 -5.82 -0.05
N VAL A 2 1.66 -7.15 -0.02
CA VAL A 2 2.02 -7.91 1.20
C VAL A 2 3.26 -7.35 1.92
N ASP A 3 4.33 -7.02 1.19
CA ASP A 3 5.54 -6.42 1.81
C ASP A 3 5.30 -5.03 2.41
N LEU A 4 4.40 -4.24 1.82
CA LEU A 4 4.04 -2.92 2.35
C LEU A 4 3.17 -3.05 3.60
N ASP A 5 2.25 -4.02 3.63
CA ASP A 5 1.47 -4.35 4.82
C ASP A 5 2.37 -4.87 5.96
N ASN A 6 3.37 -5.69 5.65
CA ASN A 6 4.36 -6.15 6.61
C ASN A 6 5.16 -4.98 7.21
N LYS A 7 5.58 -4.02 6.38
CA LYS A 7 6.23 -2.78 6.86
C LYS A 7 5.30 -1.94 7.73
N ARG A 8 4.03 -1.79 7.34
CA ARG A 8 3.04 -1.07 8.16
C ARG A 8 2.85 -1.71 9.53
N ASN A 9 2.79 -3.04 9.60
CA ASN A 9 2.65 -3.76 10.86
C ASN A 9 3.86 -3.55 11.78
N ARG A 10 5.09 -3.62 11.23
CA ARG A 10 6.32 -3.32 11.98
C ARG A 10 6.34 -1.89 12.52
N ASN A 11 5.88 -0.91 11.74
CA ASN A 11 5.76 0.47 12.22
C ASN A 11 4.76 0.59 13.38
N ARG A 12 3.66 -0.18 13.35
CA ARG A 12 2.69 -0.21 14.44
C ARG A 12 3.27 -0.83 15.71
N GLU A 13 4.02 -1.92 15.58
CA GLU A 13 4.74 -2.54 16.71
C GLU A 13 5.77 -1.59 17.31
N ALA A 14 6.55 -0.89 16.48
CA ALA A 14 7.51 0.12 16.92
C ALA A 14 6.84 1.27 17.68
N LEU A 15 5.70 1.78 17.20
CA LEU A 15 4.93 2.81 17.92
C LEU A 15 4.39 2.30 19.26
N SER A 16 3.95 1.03 19.31
CA SER A 16 3.46 0.41 20.53
C SER A 16 4.56 0.27 21.58
N ALA A 17 5.74 -0.20 21.17
CA ALA A 17 6.91 -0.30 22.04
C ALA A 17 7.34 1.08 22.56
N LEU A 18 7.43 2.08 21.68
CA LEU A 18 7.76 3.45 22.08
C LEU A 18 6.76 4.02 23.09
N LYS A 19 5.47 3.76 22.91
CA LYS A 19 4.42 4.28 23.79
C LYS A 19 4.43 3.63 25.17
N ASN A 20 4.65 2.31 25.25
CA ASN A 20 4.48 1.54 26.48
C ASN A 20 5.78 1.36 27.28
N GLU A 21 6.94 1.31 26.62
CA GLU A 21 8.19 0.88 27.26
C GLU A 21 9.13 2.05 27.61
N MET A 22 8.90 3.26 27.07
CA MET A 22 9.83 4.38 27.25
C MET A 22 9.15 5.66 27.75
N PRO A 23 9.70 6.32 28.81
CA PRO A 23 9.24 7.63 29.24
C PRO A 23 9.56 8.72 28.19
N ASP A 24 8.75 9.77 28.15
CA ASP A 24 8.85 10.82 27.10
C ASP A 24 10.16 11.60 27.10
N THR A 25 10.90 11.53 28.20
CA THR A 25 12.19 12.21 28.40
C THR A 25 13.38 11.42 27.83
N GLU A 26 13.20 10.16 27.43
CA GLU A 26 14.30 9.28 27.01
C GLU A 26 14.60 9.38 25.50
N LYS A 27 15.90 9.34 25.17
CA LYS A 27 16.37 9.36 23.79
C LYS A 27 16.36 7.94 23.23
N VAL A 28 15.59 7.74 22.18
CA VAL A 28 15.43 6.48 21.47
C VAL A 28 16.54 6.34 20.43
N LYS A 29 17.15 5.16 20.34
CA LYS A 29 18.04 4.82 19.22
C LYS A 29 17.22 4.32 18.04
N VAL A 30 17.33 4.99 16.91
CA VAL A 30 16.67 4.63 15.65
C VAL A 30 17.73 4.15 14.67
N CYS A 31 17.46 3.04 13.99
CA CYS A 31 18.31 2.53 12.92
C CYS A 31 17.88 3.18 11.60
N PHE A 32 18.77 3.94 10.97
CA PHE A 32 18.57 4.49 9.63
C PHE A 32 19.66 3.98 8.69
N GLY A 33 19.32 2.97 7.88
CA GLY A 33 20.31 2.23 7.10
C GLY A 33 21.34 1.54 8.01
N ASN A 34 22.61 1.91 7.87
CA ASN A 34 23.72 1.37 8.68
C ASN A 34 24.09 2.26 9.88
N ILE A 35 23.30 3.30 10.16
CA ILE A 35 23.61 4.30 11.19
C ILE A 35 22.57 4.22 12.31
N PHE A 36 23.02 4.36 13.56
CA PHE A 36 22.16 4.47 14.73
C PHE A 36 22.13 5.93 15.19
N ILE A 37 20.94 6.53 15.21
CA ILE A 37 20.75 7.93 15.61
C ILE A 37 19.96 7.96 16.91
N LYS A 38 20.43 8.71 17.91
CA LYS A 38 19.64 9.00 19.12
C LYS A 38 18.75 10.21 18.88
N LEU A 39 17.44 9.98 18.85
CA LEU A 39 16.44 11.03 18.70
C LEU A 39 15.52 11.05 19.91
N PRO A 40 14.97 12.21 20.30
CA PRO A 40 13.89 12.26 21.26
C PRO A 40 12.73 11.37 20.79
N LYS A 41 12.03 10.74 21.74
CA LYS A 41 10.86 9.91 21.47
C LYS A 41 9.85 10.60 20.56
N LEU A 42 9.52 11.86 20.86
CA LEU A 42 8.57 12.67 20.09
C LEU A 42 8.92 12.73 18.59
N LYS A 43 10.18 13.03 18.27
CA LYS A 43 10.66 13.10 16.89
C LYS A 43 10.69 11.73 16.20
N THR A 44 10.98 10.68 16.95
CA THR A 44 10.94 9.30 16.44
C THR A 44 9.51 8.87 16.10
N THR A 45 8.55 9.19 16.96
CA THR A 45 7.13 8.92 16.75
C THR A 45 6.60 9.66 15.52
N GLU A 46 6.95 10.95 15.34
CA GLU A 46 6.60 11.72 14.15
C GLU A 46 7.17 11.10 12.87
N MET A 47 8.42 10.67 12.90
CA MET A 47 9.06 10.00 11.75
C MET A 47 8.33 8.71 11.38
N ILE A 48 8.01 7.85 12.36
CA ILE A 48 7.30 6.59 12.10
C ILE A 48 5.87 6.86 11.57
N HIS A 49 5.19 7.89 12.07
CA HIS A 49 3.88 8.29 11.54
C HIS A 49 3.95 8.79 10.09
N LYS A 50 4.99 9.57 9.75
CA LYS A 50 5.19 10.03 8.38
C LYS A 50 5.46 8.85 7.43
N ASP A 51 6.28 7.90 7.85
CA ASP A 51 6.52 6.66 7.10
C ASP A 51 5.23 5.86 6.91
N GLN A 52 4.40 5.71 7.94
CA GLN A 52 3.09 5.06 7.81
C GLN A 52 2.21 5.74 6.77
N LYS A 53 2.17 7.08 6.76
CA LYS A 53 1.38 7.83 5.78
C LYS A 53 1.85 7.59 4.34
N GLN A 54 3.17 7.58 4.11
CA GLN A 54 3.73 7.30 2.79
C GLN A 54 3.41 5.88 2.33
N LEU A 55 3.54 4.88 3.22
CA LEU A 55 3.17 3.50 2.91
C LEU A 55 1.69 3.37 2.55
N ASP A 56 0.79 4.06 3.27
CA ASP A 56 -0.64 4.04 2.97
C ASP A 56 -0.98 4.69 1.62
N GLU A 57 -0.28 5.77 1.25
CA GLU A 57 -0.43 6.42 -0.05
C GLU A 57 0.05 5.50 -1.19
N GLU A 58 1.19 4.84 -1.03
CA GLU A 58 1.71 3.86 -2.00
C GLU A 58 0.77 2.66 -2.16
N ILE A 59 0.26 2.10 -1.06
CA ILE A 59 -0.71 0.99 -1.11
C ILE A 59 -1.97 1.42 -1.87
N LYS A 60 -2.50 2.62 -1.59
CA LYS A 60 -3.66 3.16 -2.31
C LYS A 60 -3.38 3.35 -3.80
N ALA A 61 -2.20 3.88 -4.14
CA ALA A 61 -1.79 4.08 -5.54
C ALA A 61 -1.69 2.74 -6.28
N LEU A 62 -1.09 1.72 -5.66
CA LEU A 62 -0.99 0.37 -6.21
C LEU A 62 -2.37 -0.27 -6.42
N HIS A 63 -3.26 -0.16 -5.43
CA HIS A 63 -4.64 -0.66 -5.57
C HIS A 63 -5.40 0.06 -6.69
N LYS A 64 -5.24 1.38 -6.84
CA LYS A 64 -5.85 2.15 -7.92
C LYS A 64 -5.32 1.70 -9.29
N GLY A 65 -4.01 1.51 -9.41
CA GLY A 65 -3.37 1.02 -10.63
C GLY A 65 -3.84 -0.39 -11.00
N LEU A 66 -3.97 -1.29 -10.02
CA LEU A 66 -4.49 -2.63 -10.24
C LEU A 66 -5.95 -2.60 -10.71
N ARG A 67 -6.81 -1.82 -10.05
CA ARG A 67 -8.22 -1.66 -10.45
C ARG A 67 -8.34 -1.13 -11.88
N ALA A 68 -7.54 -0.14 -12.27
CA ALA A 68 -7.56 0.38 -13.63
C ALA A 68 -7.21 -0.70 -14.67
N LYS A 69 -6.17 -1.50 -14.40
CA LYS A 69 -5.77 -2.61 -15.29
C LYS A 69 -6.86 -3.69 -15.37
N VAL A 70 -7.47 -4.07 -14.24
CA VAL A 70 -8.55 -5.06 -14.20
C VAL A 70 -9.79 -4.57 -14.94
N ASN A 71 -10.17 -3.31 -14.76
CA ASN A 71 -11.31 -2.71 -15.47
C ASN A 71 -11.07 -2.70 -16.99
N HIS A 72 -9.88 -2.31 -17.43
CA HIS A 72 -9.53 -2.32 -18.85
C HIS A 72 -9.62 -3.73 -19.47
N LEU A 73 -9.14 -4.75 -18.75
CA LEU A 73 -9.26 -6.14 -19.21
C LEU A 73 -10.72 -6.60 -19.28
N ASN A 74 -11.55 -6.22 -18.32
CA ASN A 74 -12.98 -6.54 -18.30
C ASN A 74 -13.73 -5.86 -19.46
N GLU A 75 -13.40 -4.61 -19.79
CA GLU A 75 -13.96 -3.89 -20.93
C GLU A 75 -13.64 -4.58 -22.26
N ILE A 76 -12.37 -4.97 -22.46
CA ILE A 76 -11.94 -5.70 -23.66
C ILE A 76 -12.67 -7.05 -23.78
N GLN A 77 -12.74 -7.81 -22.69
CA GLN A 77 -13.47 -9.09 -22.68
C GLN A 77 -14.96 -8.92 -22.95
N GLY A 78 -15.59 -7.90 -22.35
CA GLY A 78 -17.00 -7.57 -22.59
C GLY A 78 -17.26 -7.22 -24.06
N ALA A 79 -16.42 -6.35 -24.64
CA ALA A 79 -16.50 -5.98 -26.05
C ALA A 79 -16.28 -7.17 -26.98
N PHE A 80 -15.33 -8.05 -26.65
CA PHE A 80 -15.08 -9.29 -27.39
C PHE A 80 -16.29 -10.23 -27.36
N SER A 81 -16.88 -10.45 -26.19
CA SER A 81 -18.10 -11.26 -26.04
C SER A 81 -19.29 -10.72 -26.82
N GLN A 82 -19.46 -9.39 -26.85
CA GLN A 82 -20.55 -8.74 -27.59
C GLN A 82 -20.35 -8.80 -29.11
N ARG A 83 -19.10 -8.69 -29.56
CA ARG A 83 -18.72 -8.83 -30.98
C ARG A 83 -18.91 -10.27 -31.48
N PHE A 84 -18.63 -11.28 -30.66
CA PHE A 84 -18.91 -12.67 -31.01
C PHE A 84 -20.42 -12.97 -31.14
N LYS A 85 -21.25 -12.45 -30.21
CA LYS A 85 -22.71 -12.61 -30.29
C LYS A 85 -23.33 -11.94 -31.54
N THR A 86 -22.80 -10.79 -31.94
CA THR A 86 -23.28 -10.05 -33.12
C THR A 86 -22.82 -10.69 -34.44
N PHE A 87 -21.60 -11.24 -34.50
CA PHE A 87 -21.15 -12.01 -35.66
C PHE A 87 -21.89 -13.34 -35.79
N GLY A 88 -22.07 -14.08 -34.70
CA GLY A 88 -22.83 -15.33 -34.70
C GLY A 88 -24.28 -15.16 -35.18
N ARG A 89 -24.93 -14.01 -34.89
CA ARG A 89 -26.28 -13.72 -35.40
C ARG A 89 -26.36 -13.39 -36.89
N ARG A 90 -25.30 -12.81 -37.49
CA ARG A 90 -25.31 -12.49 -38.93
C ARG A 90 -25.08 -13.71 -39.81
N SER A 91 -24.42 -14.75 -39.29
CA SER A 91 -24.12 -15.97 -40.04
C SER A 91 -25.33 -16.90 -40.23
N PHE A 92 -26.45 -16.66 -39.55
CA PHE A 92 -27.68 -17.47 -39.64
C PHE A 92 -28.86 -16.75 -40.34
N SER A 93 -28.62 -15.60 -40.99
CA SER A 93 -29.67 -14.83 -41.68
C SER A 93 -29.46 -14.72 -43.20
N SER A 94 -28.92 -15.76 -43.85
CA SER A 94 -28.82 -15.86 -45.31
C SER A 94 -29.37 -17.20 -45.79
#